data_AF-A0A5J5B0L7-F1
#
_entry.id   AF-A0A5J5B0L7-F1
#
_cell.length_a   1.000
_cell.length_b   1.000
_cell.length_c   1.000
_cell.angle_alpha   90.00
_cell.angle_beta   90.00
_cell.angle_gamma   90.00
#
_symmetry.space_group_name_H-M   'P 1'
#
loop_
_entity.id
_entity.type
_entity.pdbx_description
1 polymer ?
#
loop_
_entity_poly.entity_id
_entity_poly.type
_entity_poly.pdbx_seq_one_letter_code
_entity_poly.pdbx_strand_id
1 'polypeptide(L)'
;MLLPMSLPNEQPEVDISDEEFLQFDTSGVPVIVTLTKVGRHYIVDATSEEESQMSSAVSVSINRQGRICGLTKRGGAGLDPSVILDMISVAKHASEQLINKLDSEIAAAEACEEEQ
;
A
#
# COMPACT_ATOMS: atom_id res chain seq x y z
N MET A 1 40.00 45.28 -19.10
CA MET A 1 39.75 43.83 -19.25
C MET A 1 38.69 43.45 -18.22
N LEU A 2 37.45 43.28 -18.65
CA LEU A 2 36.36 42.78 -17.82
C LEU A 2 36.31 41.26 -17.97
N LEU A 3 36.45 40.54 -16.86
CA LEU A 3 36.08 39.13 -16.75
C LEU A 3 34.54 39.04 -16.81
N PRO A 4 33.94 38.10 -17.55
CA PRO A 4 32.50 37.89 -17.48
C PRO A 4 32.15 37.34 -16.09
N MET A 5 31.30 38.08 -15.37
CA MET A 5 30.65 37.58 -14.15
C MET A 5 29.65 36.50 -14.56
N SER A 6 29.79 35.30 -14.01
CA SER A 6 28.72 34.30 -14.06
C SER A 6 27.49 34.83 -13.31
N LEU A 7 26.34 34.78 -13.98
CA LEU A 7 25.04 35.13 -13.39
C LEU A 7 24.68 34.08 -12.32
N PRO A 8 24.36 34.48 -11.07
CA PRO A 8 24.15 33.55 -9.96
C PRO A 8 22.75 32.90 -9.94
N ASN A 9 22.04 32.80 -11.08
CA ASN A 9 20.62 32.44 -11.08
C ASN A 9 20.19 31.46 -12.19
N GLU A 10 21.12 30.76 -12.85
CA GLU A 10 20.76 29.61 -13.68
C GLU A 10 20.47 28.42 -12.77
N GLN A 11 19.19 28.22 -12.43
CA GLN A 11 18.76 26.91 -11.93
C GLN A 11 19.04 25.89 -13.04
N PRO A 12 19.61 24.72 -12.72
CA PRO A 12 19.85 23.69 -13.72
C PRO A 12 18.54 23.35 -14.42
N GLU A 13 18.51 23.51 -15.74
CA GLU A 13 17.39 23.13 -16.58
C GLU A 13 17.32 21.60 -16.60
N VAL A 14 16.27 21.04 -15.97
CA VAL A 14 16.05 19.59 -15.94
C VAL A 14 15.24 19.25 -17.18
N ASP A 15 15.91 18.65 -18.16
CA ASP A 15 15.24 18.08 -19.33
C ASP A 15 14.68 16.70 -18.97
N ILE A 16 13.38 16.50 -19.18
CA ILE A 16 12.68 15.26 -18.85
C ILE A 16 12.37 14.58 -20.18
N SER A 17 13.00 13.42 -20.41
CA SER A 17 12.72 12.59 -21.60
C SER A 17 11.43 11.78 -21.38
N ASP A 18 10.55 11.79 -22.37
CA ASP A 18 9.38 10.91 -22.41
C ASP A 18 9.73 9.50 -22.93
N GLU A 19 10.95 9.30 -23.46
CA GLU A 19 11.39 8.05 -24.11
C GLU A 19 12.21 7.15 -23.16
N GLU A 20 12.81 7.72 -22.10
CA GLU A 20 13.62 7.00 -21.12
C GLU A 20 12.92 6.97 -19.76
N PHE A 21 12.64 5.76 -19.25
CA PHE A 21 12.05 5.57 -17.94
C PHE A 21 12.84 4.58 -17.09
N LEU A 22 12.85 4.82 -15.78
CA LEU A 22 13.42 3.95 -14.78
C LEU A 22 12.29 3.34 -13.95
N GLN A 23 12.25 2.01 -13.87
CA GLN A 23 11.30 1.32 -13.01
C GLN A 23 11.67 1.53 -11.54
N PHE A 24 10.70 1.94 -10.73
CA PHE A 24 10.89 2.01 -9.28
C PHE A 24 10.97 0.61 -8.68
N ASP A 25 11.83 0.46 -7.66
CA ASP A 25 11.83 -0.75 -6.84
C ASP A 25 10.54 -0.81 -6.00
N THR A 26 9.62 -1.68 -6.40
CA THR A 26 8.34 -1.92 -5.71
C THR A 26 8.42 -3.04 -4.68
N SER A 27 9.59 -3.64 -4.43
CA SER A 27 9.74 -4.79 -3.53
C SER A 27 9.37 -4.50 -2.07
N GLY A 28 9.40 -3.22 -1.67
CA GLY A 28 9.02 -2.73 -0.36
C GLY A 28 7.55 -2.35 -0.21
N VAL A 29 6.76 -2.35 -1.30
CA VAL A 29 5.36 -1.91 -1.28
C VAL A 29 4.50 -2.95 -0.56
N PRO A 30 3.78 -2.56 0.52
CA PRO A 30 2.92 -3.49 1.24
C PRO A 30 1.51 -3.57 0.64
N VAL A 31 0.82 -4.66 0.90
CA VAL A 31 -0.64 -4.70 0.77
C VAL A 31 -1.29 -4.25 2.08
N ILE A 32 -2.44 -3.61 1.98
CA ILE A 32 -3.21 -3.12 3.14
C ILE A 32 -4.48 -3.93 3.24
N VAL A 33 -4.64 -4.63 4.37
CA VAL A 33 -5.87 -5.40 4.67
C VAL A 33 -6.66 -4.65 5.74
N THR A 34 -7.93 -4.38 5.46
CA THR A 34 -8.82 -3.70 6.42
C THR A 34 -9.80 -4.70 7.03
N LEU A 35 -9.84 -4.74 8.35
CA LEU A 35 -10.77 -5.53 9.15
C LEU A 35 -11.75 -4.62 9.87
N THR A 36 -13.03 -4.81 9.61
CA THR A 36 -14.11 -3.94 10.10
C THR A 36 -14.90 -4.67 11.18
N LYS A 37 -15.03 -4.05 12.34
CA LYS A 37 -15.75 -4.58 13.51
C LYS A 37 -17.24 -4.26 13.39
N VAL A 38 -18.07 -5.29 13.25
CA VAL A 38 -19.54 -5.19 13.20
C VAL A 38 -20.15 -6.08 14.31
N GLY A 39 -20.94 -5.49 15.21
CA GLY A 39 -21.56 -6.22 16.33
C GLY A 39 -20.56 -6.94 17.22
N ARG A 40 -20.53 -8.29 17.20
CA ARG A 40 -19.58 -9.14 17.96
C ARG A 40 -18.45 -9.72 17.11
N HIS A 41 -18.52 -9.57 15.79
CA HIS A 41 -17.55 -10.14 14.85
C HIS A 41 -16.77 -9.03 14.14
N TYR A 42 -15.79 -9.43 13.32
CA TYR A 42 -15.16 -8.57 12.33
C TYR A 42 -15.14 -9.28 10.99
N ILE A 43 -15.04 -8.49 9.93
CA ILE A 43 -15.02 -8.93 8.54
C ILE A 43 -13.84 -8.29 7.82
N VAL A 44 -13.27 -9.00 6.86
CA VAL A 44 -12.20 -8.49 5.99
C VAL A 44 -12.86 -7.85 4.76
N ASP A 45 -12.35 -6.70 4.32
CA ASP A 45 -12.80 -6.02 3.10
C ASP A 45 -14.31 -5.75 3.08
N ALA A 46 -14.75 -5.02 4.11
CA ALA A 46 -16.17 -4.71 4.31
C ALA A 46 -16.75 -3.90 3.15
N THR A 47 -17.96 -4.24 2.72
CA THR A 47 -18.71 -3.41 1.77
C THR A 47 -19.16 -2.12 2.44
N SER A 48 -19.56 -1.12 1.64
CA SER A 48 -20.11 0.14 2.13
C SER A 48 -21.27 -0.06 3.12
N GLU A 49 -22.14 -1.04 2.86
CA GLU A 49 -23.26 -1.38 3.74
C GLU A 49 -22.79 -1.92 5.09
N GLU A 50 -21.77 -2.77 5.09
CA GLU A 50 -21.23 -3.35 6.33
C GLU A 50 -20.42 -2.31 7.13
N GLU A 51 -19.68 -1.46 6.44
CA GLU A 51 -18.99 -0.32 7.04
C GLU A 51 -19.96 0.67 7.67
N SER A 52 -21.16 0.86 7.11
CA SER A 52 -22.18 1.73 7.71
C SER A 52 -22.60 1.30 9.12
N GLN A 53 -22.41 0.01 9.44
CA GLN A 53 -22.76 -0.59 10.74
C GLN A 53 -21.52 -0.82 11.63
N MET A 54 -20.35 -0.30 11.24
CA MET A 54 -19.13 -0.56 11.97
C MET A 54 -19.04 0.22 13.28
N SER A 55 -18.40 -0.37 14.29
CA SER A 55 -18.00 0.36 15.50
C SER A 55 -16.55 0.86 15.41
N SER A 56 -15.69 0.11 14.74
CA SER A 56 -14.26 0.37 14.54
C SER A 56 -13.74 -0.45 13.38
N ALA A 57 -12.59 -0.09 12.85
CA ALA A 57 -11.87 -0.93 11.90
C ALA A 57 -10.36 -0.74 12.07
N VAL A 58 -9.60 -1.74 11.65
CA VAL A 58 -8.14 -1.76 11.67
C VAL A 58 -7.65 -2.07 10.28
N SER A 59 -6.83 -1.17 9.72
CA SER A 59 -6.08 -1.41 8.48
C SER A 59 -4.65 -1.76 8.83
N VAL A 60 -4.16 -2.89 8.32
CA VAL A 60 -2.81 -3.40 8.57
C VAL A 60 -2.05 -3.46 7.26
N SER A 61 -0.91 -2.78 7.19
CA SER A 61 0.00 -2.81 6.05
C SER A 61 1.05 -3.89 6.28
N ILE A 62 1.15 -4.82 5.32
CA ILE A 62 2.02 -6.00 5.43
C ILE A 62 2.85 -6.12 4.16
N ASN A 63 4.16 -6.20 4.33
CA ASN A 63 5.09 -6.32 3.22
C ASN A 63 5.30 -7.79 2.79
N ARG A 64 6.04 -7.99 1.69
CA ARG A 64 6.31 -9.33 1.13
C ARG A 64 7.08 -10.28 2.04
N GLN A 65 7.71 -9.79 3.12
CA GLN A 65 8.33 -10.64 4.15
C GLN A 65 7.38 -10.98 5.30
N GLY A 66 6.08 -10.67 5.19
CA GLY A 66 5.09 -10.88 6.25
C GLY A 66 5.26 -9.95 7.46
N ARG A 67 6.04 -8.87 7.32
CA ARG A 67 6.27 -7.89 8.38
C ARG A 67 5.22 -6.79 8.32
N ILE A 68 4.73 -6.40 9.49
CA ILE A 68 3.81 -5.26 9.63
C ILE A 68 4.63 -3.98 9.49
N CYS A 69 4.25 -3.13 8.55
CA CYS A 69 4.91 -1.83 8.31
C CYS A 69 3.99 -0.64 8.59
N GLY A 70 2.71 -0.89 8.91
CA GLY A 70 1.74 0.14 9.26
C GLY A 70 0.50 -0.45 9.90
N LEU A 71 -0.11 0.28 10.83
CA LEU A 71 -1.39 -0.07 11.42
C LEU A 71 -2.16 1.20 11.74
N THR A 72 -3.40 1.27 11.27
CA THR A 72 -4.30 2.41 11.52
C THR A 72 -5.63 1.90 12.04
N LYS A 73 -6.07 2.44 13.18
CA LYS A 73 -7.43 2.21 13.70
C LYS A 73 -8.31 3.40 13.35
N ARG A 74 -9.51 3.11 12.83
CA ARG A 74 -10.58 4.09 12.59
C ARG A 74 -11.86 3.74 13.35
N GLY A 75 -12.80 4.68 13.42
CA GLY A 75 -14.06 4.57 14.16
C GLY A 75 -13.98 5.07 15.61
N GLY A 76 -15.14 5.21 16.27
CA GLY A 76 -15.24 5.84 17.59
C GLY A 76 -15.07 4.89 18.79
N ALA A 77 -15.34 3.60 18.61
CA ALA A 77 -15.29 2.63 19.72
C ALA A 77 -13.86 2.16 20.04
N GLY A 78 -13.62 1.70 21.27
CA GLY A 78 -12.39 0.99 21.60
C GLY A 78 -12.38 -0.43 21.01
N LEU A 79 -11.18 -1.00 20.84
CA LEU A 79 -11.00 -2.41 20.54
C LEU A 79 -10.18 -3.04 21.66
N ASP A 80 -10.57 -4.25 22.07
CA ASP A 80 -9.77 -5.02 23.00
C ASP A 80 -8.43 -5.42 22.32
N PRO A 81 -7.28 -5.34 23.03
CA PRO A 81 -5.99 -5.70 22.45
C PRO A 81 -5.94 -7.12 21.88
N SER A 82 -6.63 -8.09 22.48
CA SER A 82 -6.70 -9.46 21.96
C SER A 82 -7.35 -9.52 20.58
N VAL A 83 -8.43 -8.75 20.38
CA VAL A 83 -9.11 -8.65 19.09
C VAL A 83 -8.20 -8.02 18.04
N ILE A 84 -7.38 -7.04 18.42
CA ILE A 84 -6.40 -6.43 17.49
C ILE A 84 -5.34 -7.47 17.07
N LEU A 85 -4.84 -8.28 18.01
CA LEU A 85 -3.87 -9.34 17.70
C LEU A 85 -4.47 -10.42 16.79
N ASP A 86 -5.74 -10.77 17.01
CA ASP A 86 -6.47 -11.68 16.13
C ASP A 86 -6.64 -11.08 14.73
N MET A 87 -7.03 -9.80 14.64
CA MET A 87 -7.16 -9.09 13.37
C MET A 87 -5.84 -9.03 12.61
N ILE A 88 -4.72 -8.79 13.29
CA ILE A 88 -3.38 -8.81 12.70
C ILE A 88 -3.05 -10.20 12.14
N SER A 89 -3.40 -11.27 12.87
CA SER A 89 -3.15 -12.64 12.43
C SER A 89 -3.94 -12.98 11.16
N VAL A 90 -5.20 -12.56 11.11
CA VAL A 90 -6.05 -12.69 9.91
C VAL A 90 -5.50 -11.83 8.75
N ALA A 91 -5.09 -10.60 9.02
CA ALA A 91 -4.50 -9.72 8.03
C ALA A 91 -3.25 -10.33 7.38
N LYS A 92 -2.36 -10.93 8.18
CA LYS A 92 -1.17 -11.63 7.68
C LYS A 92 -1.53 -12.75 6.72
N HIS A 93 -2.48 -13.59 7.11
CA HIS A 93 -2.91 -14.70 6.27
C HIS A 93 -3.54 -14.22 4.95
N ALA A 94 -4.41 -13.20 5.00
CA ALA A 94 -5.00 -12.64 3.79
C ALA A 94 -3.95 -11.96 2.90
N SER A 95 -2.99 -11.24 3.50
CA SER A 95 -1.96 -10.51 2.77
C SER A 95 -1.05 -11.42 1.95
N GLU A 96 -0.71 -12.61 2.47
CA GLU A 96 0.12 -13.58 1.75
C GLU A 96 -0.55 -14.02 0.43
N GLN A 97 -1.85 -14.32 0.49
CA GLN A 97 -2.63 -14.71 -0.70
C GLN A 97 -2.74 -13.55 -1.70
N LEU A 98 -3.01 -12.34 -1.19
CA LEU A 98 -3.15 -11.14 -2.02
C LEU A 98 -1.84 -10.77 -2.72
N ILE A 99 -0.70 -10.83 -2.03
CA ILE A 99 0.62 -10.54 -2.60
C ILE A 99 0.94 -11.54 -3.71
N ASN A 100 0.76 -12.84 -3.47
CA ASN A 100 1.04 -13.87 -4.47
C ASN A 100 0.17 -13.71 -5.72
N LYS A 101 -1.11 -13.35 -5.54
CA LYS A 101 -2.03 -13.10 -6.65
C LYS A 101 -1.61 -11.84 -7.43
N LEU A 102 -1.29 -10.75 -6.72
CA LEU A 102 -0.85 -9.51 -7.33
C LEU A 102 0.44 -9.70 -8.14
N ASP A 103 1.45 -10.37 -7.58
CA ASP A 103 2.71 -10.69 -8.28
C ASP A 103 2.44 -11.49 -9.57
N SER A 104 1.48 -12.43 -9.53
CA SER A 104 1.12 -13.24 -10.70
C SER A 104 0.42 -12.44 -11.80
N GLU A 105 -0.49 -11.52 -11.43
CA GLU A 105 -1.19 -10.67 -12.40
C GLU A 105 -0.27 -9.62 -13.02
N ILE A 106 0.66 -9.05 -12.24
CA ILE A 106 1.66 -8.10 -12.75
C ILE A 106 2.56 -8.80 -13.77
N ALA A 107 3.12 -9.96 -13.43
CA ALA A 107 3.99 -10.71 -14.34
C ALA A 107 3.26 -11.11 -15.64
N ALA A 108 1.97 -11.44 -15.56
CA ALA A 108 1.16 -11.74 -16.74
C ALA A 108 0.92 -10.50 -17.62
N ALA A 109 0.71 -9.33 -17.02
CA ALA A 109 0.54 -8.07 -17.74
C ALA A 109 1.83 -7.65 -18.46
N GLU A 110 2.98 -7.74 -17.79
CA GLU A 110 4.30 -7.41 -18.36
C GLU A 110 4.62 -8.30 -19.58
N ALA A 111 4.35 -9.61 -19.51
CA ALA A 111 4.58 -10.52 -20.63
C ALA A 111 3.72 -10.20 -21.87
N CYS A 112 2.48 -9.72 -21.67
CA CYS A 112 1.60 -9.33 -22.79
C CYS A 112 2.05 -8.05 -23.50
N GLU A 113 2.85 -7.21 -22.85
CA GLU A 113 3.40 -5.98 -23.43
C GLU A 113 4.66 -6.26 -24.26
N GLU A 114 5.47 -7.26 -23.91
CA GLU A 114 6.64 -7.67 -24.68
C GLU A 114 6.30 -8.38 -26.01
N GLU A 115 5.08 -8.91 -26.12
CA GLU A 115 4.59 -9.61 -27.32
C GLU A 115 3.89 -8.71 -28.35
N GLN A 116 3.79 -7.39 -28.10
CA GLN A 116 3.18 -6.38 -28.98
C GLN A 116 4.22 -5.48 -29.67
#